data_AF-A0A098YC56-F1
#
_entry.id   AF-A0A098YC56-F1
#
_cell.length_a   1.000
_cell.length_b   1.000
_cell.length_c   1.000
_cell.angle_alpha   90.00
_cell.angle_beta   90.00
_cell.angle_gamma   90.00
#
_symmetry.space_group_name_H-M   'P 1'
#
loop_
_entity.id
_entity.type
_entity.pdbx_description
1 polymer ?
#
loop_
_entity_poly.entity_id
_entity_poly.type
_entity_poly.pdbx_seq_one_letter_code
_entity_poly.pdbx_strand_id
1 'polypeptide(L)'
;MPRGLARRVGQDVPAALIRYRVMAWVVGVLLIALVLVAVPLKYTAGVEGPVEVIGTAHGWLYAIFFVTACDLALRARWTVKGSVLVLLAGTVPILSFVAERIATRKTRAGERV
;
A
#
# COMPACT_ATOMS: atom_id res chain seq x y z
N MET A 1 6.16 5.37 -33.16
CA MET A 1 5.52 5.68 -31.85
C MET A 1 5.67 7.18 -31.55
N PRO A 2 4.59 7.93 -31.26
CA PRO A 2 4.67 9.37 -31.03
C PRO A 2 5.32 9.69 -29.69
N ARG A 3 6.41 10.47 -29.71
CA ARG A 3 7.23 10.86 -28.55
C ARG A 3 6.47 11.56 -27.42
N GLY A 4 5.28 12.09 -27.69
CA GLY A 4 4.42 12.76 -26.71
C GLY A 4 3.80 11.81 -25.66
N LEU A 5 3.53 10.55 -26.02
CA LEU A 5 2.84 9.61 -25.13
C LEU A 5 3.79 9.06 -24.04
N ALA A 6 5.06 8.82 -24.38
CA ALA A 6 6.10 8.43 -23.43
C ALA A 6 6.40 9.53 -22.39
N ARG A 7 6.26 10.81 -22.77
CA ARG A 7 6.49 11.96 -21.89
C ARG A 7 5.38 12.10 -20.83
N ARG A 8 4.12 11.80 -21.16
CA ARG A 8 3.00 11.77 -20.19
C ARG A 8 3.13 10.66 -19.16
N VAL A 9 3.51 9.45 -19.60
CA VAL A 9 3.73 8.31 -18.68
C VAL A 9 4.77 8.64 -17.60
N GLY A 10 5.85 9.36 -17.95
CA GLY A 10 6.83 9.84 -16.97
C GLY A 10 6.32 10.94 -16.04
N GLN A 11 5.37 11.77 -16.47
CA GLN A 11 4.78 12.84 -15.67
C GLN A 11 3.72 12.35 -14.67
N ASP A 12 3.11 11.19 -14.89
CA ASP A 12 2.05 10.67 -14.03
C ASP A 12 2.55 9.83 -12.85
N VAL A 13 3.83 9.40 -12.88
CA VAL A 13 4.45 8.59 -11.81
C VAL A 13 4.45 9.31 -10.45
N PRO A 14 4.79 10.61 -10.34
CA PRO A 14 4.77 11.31 -9.05
C PRO A 14 3.38 11.31 -8.39
N ALA A 15 2.32 11.53 -9.18
CA ALA A 15 0.95 11.53 -8.66
C ALA A 15 0.49 10.13 -8.23
N ALA A 16 0.82 9.10 -9.02
CA ALA A 16 0.57 7.70 -8.65
C ALA A 16 1.33 7.31 -7.38
N LEU A 17 2.57 7.77 -7.25
CA LEU A 17 3.40 7.53 -6.07
C LEU A 17 2.77 8.14 -4.82
N ILE A 18 2.28 9.38 -4.89
CA ILE A 18 1.59 10.01 -3.75
C ILE A 18 0.36 9.20 -3.33
N ARG A 19 -0.49 8.80 -4.29
CA ARG A 19 -1.69 7.99 -4.00
C ARG A 19 -1.34 6.66 -3.32
N TYR A 20 -0.35 5.95 -3.85
CA TYR A 20 0.17 4.73 -3.23
C TYR A 20 0.70 4.98 -1.81
N ARG A 21 1.50 6.03 -1.60
CA ARG A 21 2.10 6.35 -0.29
C ARG A 21 1.02 6.65 0.75
N VAL A 22 0.04 7.47 0.40
CA VAL A 22 -1.09 7.77 1.29
C VAL A 22 -1.81 6.48 1.67
N MET A 23 -2.16 5.65 0.68
CA MET A 23 -2.85 4.39 0.96
C MET A 23 -2.01 3.42 1.80
N ALA A 24 -0.70 3.29 1.54
CA ALA A 24 0.20 2.43 2.31
C ALA A 24 0.26 2.82 3.80
N TRP A 25 0.28 4.13 4.07
CA TRP A 25 0.23 4.65 5.44
C TRP A 25 -1.14 4.42 6.08
N VAL A 26 -2.25 4.69 5.37
CA VAL A 26 -3.61 4.47 5.87
C VAL A 26 -3.83 3.00 6.24
N VAL A 27 -3.55 2.06 5.33
CA VAL A 27 -3.73 0.63 5.61
C VAL A 27 -2.75 0.12 6.66
N GLY A 28 -1.52 0.64 6.68
CA GLY A 28 -0.50 0.28 7.66
C GLY A 28 -0.87 0.70 9.09
N VAL A 29 -1.34 1.93 9.28
CA VAL A 29 -1.78 2.43 10.60
C VAL A 29 -3.04 1.69 11.05
N LEU A 30 -4.00 1.49 10.14
CA LEU A 30 -5.22 0.76 10.45
C LEU A 30 -4.95 -0.70 10.83
N LEU A 31 -4.02 -1.37 10.13
CA LEU A 31 -3.60 -2.73 10.44
C LEU A 31 -2.86 -2.80 11.78
N ILE A 32 -2.03 -1.81 12.11
CA ILE A 32 -1.42 -1.72 13.45
C ILE A 32 -2.50 -1.58 14.53
N ALA A 33 -3.49 -0.71 14.34
CA ALA A 33 -4.60 -0.56 15.28
C ALA A 33 -5.41 -1.87 15.41
N LEU A 34 -5.65 -2.57 14.30
CA LEU A 34 -6.34 -3.86 14.31
C LEU A 34 -5.58 -4.90 15.15
N VAL A 35 -4.28 -5.06 14.89
CA VAL A 35 -3.47 -6.14 15.49
C VAL A 35 -3.04 -5.82 16.92
N LEU A 36 -2.66 -4.56 17.22
CA LEU A 36 -2.12 -4.19 18.53
C LEU A 36 -3.17 -3.66 19.52
N VAL A 37 -4.37 -3.28 19.05
CA VAL A 37 -5.42 -2.74 19.92
C VAL A 37 -6.67 -3.62 19.86
N ALA A 38 -7.28 -3.77 18.68
CA ALA A 38 -8.56 -4.44 18.57
C ALA A 38 -8.47 -5.94 18.91
N VAL A 39 -7.45 -6.63 18.41
CA VAL A 39 -7.22 -8.06 18.70
C VAL A 39 -6.98 -8.31 20.19
N PRO A 40 -6.04 -7.62 20.88
CA PRO A 40 -5.88 -7.76 22.32
C PRO A 40 -7.16 -7.46 23.08
N LEU A 41 -7.88 -6.39 22.74
CA LEU A 41 -9.12 -6.01 23.42
C LEU A 41 -10.21 -7.09 23.29
N LYS A 42 -10.30 -7.75 22.13
CA LYS A 42 -11.20 -8.90 21.95
C LYS A 42 -10.85 -10.04 22.90
N TYR A 43 -9.57 -10.40 23.01
CA TYR A 43 -9.15 -11.55 23.80
C TYR A 43 -9.02 -11.27 25.31
N THR A 44 -8.75 -10.04 25.74
CA THR A 44 -8.57 -9.69 27.15
C THR A 44 -9.82 -9.12 27.80
N ALA A 45 -10.65 -8.38 27.05
CA ALA A 45 -11.84 -7.71 27.55
C ALA A 45 -13.15 -8.22 26.93
N GLY A 46 -13.09 -9.16 25.98
CA GLY A 46 -14.28 -9.75 25.34
C GLY A 46 -15.03 -8.79 24.42
N VAL A 47 -14.45 -7.65 24.04
CA VAL A 47 -15.13 -6.63 23.22
C VAL A 47 -14.87 -6.89 21.73
N GLU A 48 -15.88 -7.37 21.01
CA GLU A 48 -15.73 -7.76 19.59
C GLU A 48 -15.83 -6.59 18.60
N GLY A 49 -16.61 -5.56 18.93
CA GLY A 49 -16.94 -4.46 18.01
C GLY A 49 -15.74 -3.79 17.33
N PRO A 50 -14.64 -3.47 18.03
CA PRO A 50 -13.46 -2.87 17.40
C PRO A 50 -12.82 -3.73 16.31
N VAL A 51 -12.78 -5.06 16.47
CA VAL A 51 -12.23 -5.96 15.45
C VAL A 51 -13.13 -5.99 14.22
N GLU A 52 -14.45 -6.02 14.40
CA GLU A 52 -15.41 -6.02 13.29
C GLU A 52 -15.32 -4.73 12.47
N VAL A 53 -15.33 -3.58 13.14
CA VAL A 53 -15.29 -2.27 12.47
C VAL A 53 -13.94 -2.04 11.79
N ILE A 54 -12.83 -2.20 12.52
CA ILE A 54 -11.49 -1.94 11.99
C ILE A 54 -11.12 -2.98 10.93
N GLY A 55 -11.45 -4.25 11.14
CA GLY A 55 -11.20 -5.33 10.19
C GLY A 55 -11.95 -5.12 8.88
N THR A 56 -13.24 -4.77 8.95
CA THR A 56 -14.04 -4.46 7.76
C THR A 56 -13.49 -3.24 7.02
N ALA A 57 -13.15 -2.17 7.75
CA ALA A 57 -12.54 -0.99 7.17
C ALA A 57 -11.21 -1.31 6.47
N HIS A 58 -10.37 -2.16 7.09
CA HIS A 58 -9.10 -2.58 6.50
C HIS A 58 -9.30 -3.37 5.21
N GLY A 59 -10.26 -4.30 5.16
CA GLY A 59 -10.55 -5.06 3.94
C GLY A 59 -10.89 -4.16 2.74
N TRP A 60 -11.79 -3.20 2.93
CA TRP A 60 -12.17 -2.25 1.87
C TRP A 60 -11.03 -1.31 1.48
N LEU A 61 -10.31 -0.75 2.46
CA LEU A 61 -9.18 0.13 2.19
C LEU A 61 -8.01 -0.62 1.54
N TYR A 62 -7.83 -1.90 1.84
CA TYR A 62 -6.83 -2.75 1.21
C TYR A 62 -7.13 -2.96 -0.28
N ALA A 63 -8.40 -3.08 -0.67
CA ALA A 63 -8.78 -3.13 -2.10
C ALA A 63 -8.40 -1.84 -2.84
N ILE A 64 -8.63 -0.68 -2.22
CA ILE A 64 -8.21 0.61 -2.78
C ILE A 64 -6.69 0.70 -2.86
N PHE A 65 -5.99 0.26 -1.80
CA PHE A 65 -4.53 0.19 -1.78
C PHE A 65 -4.01 -0.68 -2.92
N PHE A 66 -4.58 -1.87 -3.13
CA PHE A 66 -4.24 -2.77 -4.22
C PHE A 66 -4.31 -2.07 -5.57
N VAL A 67 -5.42 -1.38 -5.87
CA VAL A 67 -5.58 -0.62 -7.12
C VAL A 67 -4.51 0.47 -7.25
N THR A 68 -4.24 1.23 -6.19
CA THR A 68 -3.19 2.27 -6.24
C THR A 68 -1.78 1.70 -6.41
N ALA A 69 -1.49 0.55 -5.80
CA ALA A 69 -0.22 -0.14 -5.93
C ALA A 69 -0.05 -0.71 -7.35
N CYS A 70 -1.10 -1.28 -7.94
CA CYS A 70 -1.11 -1.72 -9.33
C CYS A 70 -0.92 -0.55 -10.30
N ASP A 71 -1.63 0.58 -10.11
CA ASP A 71 -1.48 1.79 -10.94
C ASP A 71 -0.02 2.30 -10.91
N LEU A 72 0.58 2.38 -9.73
CA LEU A 72 1.99 2.76 -9.61
C LEU A 72 2.92 1.73 -10.25
N ALA A 73 2.71 0.43 -10.00
CA ALA A 73 3.56 -0.63 -10.54
C ALA A 73 3.57 -0.66 -12.06
N LEU A 74 2.41 -0.45 -12.70
CA LEU A 74 2.30 -0.39 -14.16
C LEU A 74 3.00 0.86 -14.72
N ARG A 75 2.81 2.03 -14.11
CA ARG A 75 3.44 3.29 -14.57
C ARG A 75 4.95 3.31 -14.35
N ALA A 76 5.41 2.81 -13.20
CA ALA A 76 6.82 2.72 -12.83
C ALA A 76 7.51 1.44 -13.36
N ARG A 77 6.79 0.60 -14.12
CA ARG A 77 7.30 -0.65 -14.73
C ARG A 77 7.99 -1.57 -13.74
N TRP A 78 7.40 -1.75 -12.57
CA TRP A 78 7.90 -2.66 -11.54
C TRP A 78 7.88 -4.11 -12.04
N THR A 79 8.70 -4.95 -11.40
CA THR A 79 8.65 -6.39 -11.66
C THR A 79 7.42 -7.01 -10.99
N VAL A 80 6.87 -8.08 -11.56
CA VAL A 80 5.75 -8.81 -10.94
C VAL A 80 6.10 -9.26 -9.52
N LYS A 81 7.33 -9.74 -9.32
CA LYS A 81 7.85 -10.13 -8.00
C LYS A 81 7.84 -8.95 -7.02
N GLY A 82 8.32 -7.77 -7.45
CA GLY A 82 8.31 -6.56 -6.64
C GLY A 82 6.90 -6.12 -6.26
N SER A 83 5.97 -6.13 -7.22
CA SER A 83 4.55 -5.82 -6.97
C SER A 83 3.92 -6.76 -5.95
N VAL A 84 4.12 -8.08 -6.10
CA VAL A 84 3.59 -9.08 -5.15
C VAL A 84 4.18 -8.87 -3.76
N LEU A 85 5.49 -8.64 -3.64
CA LEU A 85 6.13 -8.37 -2.36
C LEU A 85 5.57 -7.11 -1.67
N VAL A 86 5.31 -6.03 -2.44
CA VAL A 86 4.71 -4.81 -1.90
C VAL A 86 3.28 -5.06 -1.41
N LEU A 87 2.48 -5.81 -2.16
CA LEU A 87 1.11 -6.14 -1.78
C LEU A 87 1.09 -6.99 -0.49
N LEU A 88 1.93 -8.02 -0.41
CA LEU A 88 2.07 -8.86 0.79
C LEU A 88 2.59 -8.07 2.00
N ALA A 89 3.50 -7.11 1.79
CA ALA A 89 3.95 -6.23 2.86
C ALA A 89 2.82 -5.37 3.44
N GLY A 90 1.80 -5.06 2.64
CA GLY A 90 0.60 -4.34 3.09
C GLY A 90 -0.29 -5.12 4.07
N THR A 91 -0.13 -6.45 4.18
CA THR A 91 -0.92 -7.31 5.10
C THR A 91 -0.16 -7.67 6.38
N VAL A 92 1.09 -7.24 6.51
CA VAL A 92 1.90 -7.47 7.70
C VAL A 92 2.12 -6.13 8.41
N PRO A 93 1.82 -6.01 9.72
CA PRO A 93 2.05 -4.78 10.44
C PRO A 93 3.52 -4.37 10.31
N ILE A 94 3.76 -3.05 10.22
CA ILE A 94 5.08 -2.43 10.03
C ILE A 94 5.69 -2.62 8.63
N LEU A 95 5.55 -3.79 8.00
CA LEU A 95 6.13 -4.04 6.66
C LEU A 95 5.57 -3.12 5.58
N SER A 96 4.31 -2.69 5.69
CA SER A 96 3.72 -1.72 4.75
C SER A 96 4.56 -0.44 4.64
N PHE A 97 5.09 0.08 5.76
CA PHE A 97 5.91 1.29 5.78
C PHE A 97 7.31 1.06 5.18
N VAL A 98 7.89 -0.11 5.43
CA VAL A 98 9.18 -0.49 4.84
C VAL A 98 9.05 -0.63 3.32
N ALA A 99 8.01 -1.33 2.85
CA ALA A 99 7.71 -1.48 1.44
C ALA A 99 7.40 -0.14 0.76
N GLU A 100 6.66 0.76 1.41
CA GLU A 100 6.44 2.13 0.96
C GLU A 100 7.76 2.87 0.77
N ARG A 101 8.65 2.84 1.77
CA ARG A 101 9.93 3.54 1.72
C ARG A 101 10.84 3.03 0.61
N ILE A 102 10.92 1.71 0.43
CA ILE A 102 11.70 1.06 -0.63
C ILE A 102 11.12 1.41 -2.00
N ALA A 103 9.81 1.27 -2.17
CA ALA A 103 9.11 1.59 -3.41
C ALA A 103 9.31 3.06 -3.81
N THR A 104 9.19 3.98 -2.85
CA THR A 104 9.41 5.41 -3.05
C THR A 104 10.85 5.70 -3.47
N ARG A 105 11.84 5.12 -2.79
CA ARG A 105 13.27 5.30 -3.12
C ARG A 105 13.56 4.81 -4.55
N LYS A 106 13.19 3.56 -4.85
CA LYS A 106 13.45 2.95 -6.16
C LYS A 106 12.75 3.69 -7.29
N THR A 107 11.47 4.03 -7.11
CA THR A 107 10.69 4.78 -8.12
C THR A 107 11.29 6.15 -8.40
N ARG A 108 11.78 6.87 -7.38
CA ARG A 108 12.48 8.16 -7.56
C ARG A 108 13.84 8.01 -8.23
N ALA A 109 14.53 6.90 -8.01
CA ALA A 109 15.80 6.56 -8.66
C ALA A 109 15.62 6.02 -10.10
N GLY A 110 14.38 5.81 -10.57
CA GLY A 110 14.11 5.16 -11.86
C GLY A 110 14.41 3.66 -11.87
N GLU A 111 14.61 3.07 -10.69
CA GLU A 111 14.83 1.64 -10.51
C GLU A 111 13.50 0.88 -10.42
N ARG A 112 13.52 -0.37 -10.91
CA ARG A 112 12.38 -1.27 -10.77
C ARG A 112 12.34 -1.86 -9.37
N VAL A 113 11.14 -1.91 -8.78
CA VAL A 113 10.91 -2.64 -7.54
C VAL A 113 11.01 -4.13 -7.78
#